data_AF-A0A401TER8-F1
#
_entry.id   AF-A0A401TER8-F1
#
_cell.length_a   1.000
_cell.length_b   1.000
_cell.length_c   1.000
_cell.angle_alpha   90.00
_cell.angle_beta   90.00
_cell.angle_gamma   90.00
#
_symmetry.space_group_name_H-M   'P 1'
#
loop_
_entity.id
_entity.type
_entity.pdbx_description
1 polymer ?
#
loop_
_entity_poly.entity_id
_entity_poly.type
_entity_poly.pdbx_seq_one_letter_code
_entity_poly.pdbx_strand_id
1 'polypeptide(L)'
;ECKGDCFCLVQACDQGDYFPIWGTCMGQQQLTALTAGEDLLVRTDSSNVALTLEFTEEGKSSRMFKGFPPELMEVLSQKPLTGNFHKFSITEQ
;
A
#
# COMPACT_ATOMS: atom_id res chain seq x y z
N GLU A 1 -12.26 -15.81 19.24
CA GLU A 1 -10.91 -15.52 18.70
C GLU A 1 -11.01 -15.32 17.19
N CYS A 2 -10.85 -14.09 16.67
CA CYS A 2 -10.87 -13.78 15.22
C CYS A 2 -9.58 -14.20 14.49
N LYS A 3 -8.90 -15.27 14.92
CA LYS A 3 -7.58 -15.63 14.37
C LYS A 3 -7.74 -16.14 12.93
N GLY A 4 -7.47 -15.26 11.96
CA GLY A 4 -7.36 -15.60 10.53
C GLY A 4 -8.56 -15.24 9.66
N ASP A 5 -9.63 -14.66 10.21
CA ASP A 5 -10.82 -14.29 9.44
C ASP A 5 -10.88 -12.78 9.18
N CYS A 6 -10.68 -12.38 7.91
CA CYS A 6 -10.76 -10.98 7.48
C CYS A 6 -12.15 -10.37 7.71
N PHE A 7 -13.22 -11.18 7.66
CA PHE A 7 -14.58 -10.70 7.91
C PHE A 7 -14.77 -10.32 9.38
N CYS A 8 -14.27 -11.15 10.29
CA CYS A 8 -14.25 -10.88 11.73
C CYS A 8 -13.46 -9.60 12.06
N LEU A 9 -12.36 -9.34 11.32
CA LEU A 9 -11.55 -8.12 11.48
C LEU A 9 -12.31 -6.85 11.05
N VAL A 10 -13.04 -6.89 9.92
CA VAL A 10 -13.88 -5.77 9.49
C VAL A 10 -14.95 -5.48 10.52
N GLN A 11 -15.65 -6.51 11.01
CA GLN A 11 -16.68 -6.37 12.03
C GLN A 11 -16.17 -5.82 13.36
N ALA A 12 -14.94 -6.16 13.75
CA ALA A 12 -14.31 -5.61 14.96
C ALA A 12 -13.95 -4.13 14.76
N CYS A 13 -13.40 -3.77 13.59
CA CYS A 13 -13.16 -2.37 13.22
C CYS A 13 -14.44 -1.53 13.24
N ASP A 14 -15.56 -2.08 12.74
CA ASP A 14 -16.87 -1.42 12.79
C ASP A 14 -17.40 -1.21 14.22
N GLN A 15 -16.95 -2.04 15.16
CA GLN A 15 -17.27 -1.91 16.60
C GLN A 15 -16.32 -0.98 17.36
N GLY A 16 -15.36 -0.37 16.65
CA GLY A 16 -14.40 0.59 17.22
C GLY A 16 -13.07 -0.03 17.66
N ASP A 17 -12.86 -1.33 17.45
CA ASP A 17 -11.58 -1.97 17.73
C ASP A 17 -10.55 -1.61 16.65
N TYR A 18 -9.35 -1.18 17.06
CA TYR A 18 -8.30 -0.82 16.12
C TYR A 18 -7.42 -2.02 15.75
N PHE A 19 -7.56 -2.51 14.51
CA PHE A 19 -6.74 -3.60 13.98
C PHE A 19 -6.05 -3.20 12.66
N PRO A 20 -4.79 -2.72 12.69
CA PRO A 20 -4.12 -2.26 11.48
C PRO A 20 -3.66 -3.46 10.62
N ILE A 21 -3.94 -3.39 9.32
CA ILE A 21 -3.47 -4.35 8.32
C ILE A 21 -2.44 -3.67 7.43
N TRP A 22 -1.35 -4.37 7.12
CA TRP A 22 -0.29 -3.89 6.22
C TRP A 22 0.06 -4.97 5.19
N GLY A 23 0.09 -4.58 3.91
CA GLY A 23 0.47 -5.46 2.80
C GLY A 23 1.69 -4.92 2.07
N THR A 24 2.73 -5.75 1.92
CA THR A 24 3.94 -5.41 1.15
C THR A 24 4.04 -6.30 -0.08
N CYS A 25 4.29 -5.71 -1.26
CA CYS A 25 4.41 -6.43 -2.54
C CYS A 25 3.16 -7.30 -2.80
N MET A 26 3.28 -8.63 -2.80
CA MET A 26 2.15 -9.55 -2.93
C MET A 26 1.06 -9.29 -1.87
N GLY A 27 1.43 -8.84 -0.67
CA GLY A 27 0.45 -8.43 0.34
C GLY A 27 -0.43 -7.26 -0.10
N GLN A 28 0.13 -6.26 -0.80
CA GLN A 28 -0.66 -5.15 -1.35
C GLN A 28 -1.60 -5.67 -2.45
N GLN A 29 -1.10 -6.52 -3.35
CA GLN A 29 -1.89 -7.13 -4.43
C GLN A 29 -3.07 -7.95 -3.89
N GLN A 30 -2.84 -8.70 -2.80
CA GLN A 30 -3.91 -9.45 -2.13
C GLN A 30 -4.96 -8.52 -1.53
N LEU A 31 -4.54 -7.41 -0.92
CA LEU A 31 -5.48 -6.43 -0.36
C LEU A 31 -6.37 -5.82 -1.46
N THR A 32 -5.80 -5.46 -2.61
CA THR A 32 -6.60 -4.90 -3.71
C THR A 32 -7.64 -5.89 -4.23
N ALA A 33 -7.26 -7.18 -4.39
CA ALA A 33 -8.19 -8.22 -4.82
C ALA A 33 -9.31 -8.46 -3.79
N LEU A 34 -8.97 -8.50 -2.49
CA LEU A 34 -9.95 -8.70 -1.42
C LEU A 34 -10.98 -7.56 -1.35
N THR A 35 -10.55 -6.32 -1.58
CA THR A 35 -11.43 -5.15 -1.50
C THR A 35 -12.22 -4.88 -2.79
N ALA A 36 -11.62 -5.15 -3.95
CA ALA A 36 -12.29 -4.96 -5.24
C ALA A 36 -13.23 -6.12 -5.60
N GLY A 37 -12.94 -7.33 -5.10
CA GLY A 37 -13.66 -8.55 -5.45
C GLY A 37 -13.27 -9.15 -6.80
N GLU A 38 -12.25 -8.60 -7.46
CA GLU A 38 -11.72 -9.06 -8.75
C GLU A 38 -10.19 -8.84 -8.85
N ASP A 39 -9.55 -9.48 -9.83
CA ASP A 39 -8.13 -9.29 -10.12
C ASP A 39 -7.92 -8.12 -11.09
N LEU A 40 -7.40 -7.01 -10.56
CA LEU A 40 -7.11 -5.79 -11.30
C LEU A 40 -5.63 -5.67 -11.71
N LEU A 41 -4.83 -6.72 -11.52
CA LEU A 41 -3.39 -6.67 -11.72
C LEU A 41 -3.02 -6.65 -13.21
N VAL A 42 -2.09 -5.76 -13.56
CA VAL A 42 -1.49 -5.70 -14.89
C VAL A 42 0.01 -5.93 -14.80
N ARG A 43 0.58 -6.52 -15.86
CA ARG A 43 2.01 -6.81 -15.92
C ARG A 43 2.80 -5.53 -16.13
N THR A 44 3.84 -5.32 -15.32
CA THR A 44 4.73 -4.14 -15.38
C THR A 44 6.19 -4.54 -15.34
N ASP A 45 7.07 -3.66 -15.85
CA ASP A 45 8.53 -3.85 -15.81
C ASP A 45 9.13 -3.27 -14.52
N SER A 46 8.81 -3.92 -13.40
CA SER A 46 9.17 -3.48 -12.04
C SER A 46 9.90 -4.57 -11.25
N SER A 47 10.54 -5.50 -11.96
CA SER A 47 11.29 -6.61 -11.38
C SER A 47 12.75 -6.21 -11.19
N ASN A 48 13.12 -5.87 -9.94
CA ASN A 48 14.47 -5.48 -9.53
C ASN A 48 14.88 -4.07 -10.00
N VAL A 49 14.10 -3.06 -9.61
CA VAL A 49 14.37 -1.65 -9.88
C VAL A 49 14.15 -0.79 -8.64
N ALA A 50 15.00 0.21 -8.42
CA ALA A 50 14.79 1.22 -7.39
C ALA A 50 14.10 2.45 -7.99
N LEU A 51 13.01 2.93 -7.39
CA LEU A 51 12.21 4.05 -7.89
C LEU A 51 12.00 5.13 -6.82
N THR A 52 11.73 6.35 -7.28
CA THR A 52 11.24 7.47 -6.46
C THR A 52 9.76 7.26 -6.10
N LEU A 53 9.26 8.01 -5.12
CA LEU A 53 7.82 8.11 -4.85
C LEU A 53 7.24 9.39 -5.44
N GLU A 54 6.31 9.25 -6.37
CA GLU A 54 5.48 10.36 -6.84
C GLU A 54 4.30 10.53 -5.89
N PHE A 55 4.35 11.54 -5.02
CA PHE A 55 3.29 11.78 -4.04
C PHE A 55 2.12 12.56 -4.64
N THR A 56 0.91 12.03 -4.53
CA THR A 56 -0.33 12.79 -4.72
C THR A 56 -0.59 13.73 -3.52
N GLU A 57 -1.54 14.66 -3.67
CA GLU A 57 -1.93 15.57 -2.58
C GLU A 57 -2.56 14.81 -1.40
N GLU A 58 -3.33 13.75 -1.66
CA GLU A 58 -3.86 12.84 -0.64
C GLU A 58 -2.73 12.05 0.04
N GLY A 59 -1.71 11.64 -0.71
CA GLY A 59 -0.54 10.95 -0.18
C GLY A 59 0.21 11.82 0.84
N LYS A 60 0.48 13.08 0.50
CA LYS A 60 1.17 14.06 1.37
C LYS A 60 0.40 14.33 2.67
N SER A 61 -0.93 14.32 2.63
CA SER A 61 -1.80 14.58 3.80
C SER A 61 -2.23 13.31 4.55
N SER A 62 -1.80 12.13 4.10
CA SER A 62 -2.25 10.85 4.62
C SER A 62 -1.79 10.56 6.06
N ARG A 63 -2.53 9.69 6.76
CA ARG A 63 -2.13 9.15 8.08
C ARG A 63 -0.77 8.45 8.03
N MET A 64 -0.44 7.81 6.90
CA MET A 64 0.79 7.03 6.72
C MET A 64 2.04 7.90 6.86
N PHE A 65 2.04 9.08 6.24
CA PHE A 65 3.21 9.97 6.20
C PHE A 65 3.13 11.14 7.21
N LYS A 66 2.06 11.25 7.99
CA LYS A 66 1.83 12.35 8.94
C LYS A 66 3.00 12.62 9.90
N GLY A 67 3.75 11.59 10.28
CA GLY A 67 4.90 11.70 11.20
C GLY A 67 6.27 11.86 10.52
N PHE A 68 6.32 11.91 9.19
CA PHE A 68 7.60 11.93 8.47
C PHE A 68 8.19 13.35 8.43
N PRO A 69 9.51 13.50 8.64
CA PRO A 69 10.18 14.80 8.44
C PRO A 69 10.00 15.30 7.00
N PRO A 70 9.81 16.61 6.78
CA PRO A 70 9.67 17.17 5.42
C PRO A 70 10.86 16.83 4.50
N GLU A 71 12.08 16.84 5.04
CA GLU A 71 13.30 16.45 4.31
C GLU A 71 13.24 14.99 3.83
N LEU A 72 12.70 14.08 4.64
CA LEU A 72 12.57 12.68 4.25
C LEU A 72 11.53 12.52 3.14
N MET A 73 10.41 13.26 3.21
CA MET A 73 9.41 13.29 2.14
C MET A 73 10.01 13.80 0.83
N GLU A 74 10.82 14.86 0.88
CA GLU A 74 11.54 15.38 -0.27
C GLU A 74 12.50 14.35 -0.85
N VAL A 75 13.32 13.73 0.00
CA VAL A 75 14.31 12.73 -0.42
C VAL A 75 13.64 11.50 -1.07
N LEU A 76 12.51 11.03 -0.53
CA LEU A 76 11.72 9.94 -1.13
C LEU A 76 11.16 10.30 -2.51
N SER A 77 10.87 11.58 -2.76
CA SER A 77 10.38 12.06 -4.06
C SER A 77 11.47 12.26 -5.11
N GLN A 78 12.72 12.46 -4.68
CA GLN A 78 13.83 12.82 -5.58
C GLN A 78 14.83 11.68 -5.80
N LYS A 79 14.95 10.74 -4.86
CA LYS A 79 15.94 9.66 -4.93
C LYS A 79 15.28 8.29 -5.08
N PRO A 80 15.87 7.37 -5.87
CA PRO A 80 15.35 6.02 -6.08
C PRO A 80 15.59 5.16 -4.82
N LEU A 81 14.71 5.29 -3.84
CA LEU A 81 14.84 4.68 -2.52
C LEU A 81 13.84 3.54 -2.27
N THR A 82 12.92 3.29 -3.20
CA THR A 82 11.93 2.21 -3.07
C THR A 82 12.29 1.03 -3.95
N GLY A 83 12.56 -0.12 -3.32
CA GLY A 83 12.89 -1.35 -4.02
C GLY A 83 11.64 -2.03 -4.59
N ASN A 84 11.57 -2.14 -5.90
CA ASN A 84 10.50 -2.80 -6.62
C ASN A 84 10.97 -4.18 -7.12
N PHE A 85 10.29 -5.24 -6.67
CA PHE A 85 10.59 -6.64 -6.96
C PHE A 85 9.31 -7.41 -7.29
N HIS A 86 8.48 -6.83 -8.16
CA HIS A 86 7.19 -7.40 -8.55
C HIS A 86 7.04 -7.45 -10.07
N LYS A 87 6.14 -8.33 -10.53
CA LYS A 87 5.83 -8.50 -11.97
C LYS A 87 4.49 -7.87 -12.34
N PHE A 88 3.69 -7.51 -11.33
CA PHE A 88 2.30 -7.11 -11.46
C PHE A 88 2.03 -5.91 -10.55
N SER A 89 1.32 -4.93 -11.09
CA SER A 89 0.94 -3.69 -10.42
C SER A 89 -0.54 -3.38 -10.64
N ILE A 90 -1.05 -2.40 -9.90
CA ILE A 90 -2.32 -1.73 -10.19
C ILE A 90 -1.98 -0.42 -10.89
N THR A 91 -2.64 -0.12 -11.99
CA THR A 91 -2.49 1.16 -12.71
C THR A 91 -3.60 2.13 -12.29
N GLU A 92 -3.32 3.43 -12.43
CA GLU A 92 -4.35 4.46 -12.31
C GLU A 92 -5.48 4.23 -13.34
N GLN A 93 -6.69 4.66 -12.99
CA GLN A 93 -7.87 4.65 -13.87
C GLN A 93 -8.02 5.99 -14.59
#